data_AF-A0A2E2U5X3-F1
#
_entry.id   AF-A0A2E2U5X3-F1
#
_cell.length_a   1.000
_cell.length_b   1.000
_cell.length_c   1.000
_cell.angle_alpha   90.00
_cell.angle_beta   90.00
_cell.angle_gamma   90.00
#
_symmetry.space_group_name_H-M   'P 1'
#
loop_
_entity.id
_entity.type
_entity.pdbx_description
1 polymer ?
#
loop_
_entity_poly.entity_id
_entity_poly.type
_entity_poly.pdbx_seq_one_letter_code
_entity_poly.pdbx_strand_id
1 'polypeptide(L)'
;MYCPICFNDTLKIASSGVVKMTFNGKAKSTSQFFYDLKHDQEKDVLLKLDKVIADYFIYYSSFQNQDPIETVEATSIDFKCLNKCVINVSHKMNVIGLVFTKTMLIDSLNRMSVKYKIPLKLKFK
;
A
#
# COMPACT_ATOMS: atom_id res chain seq x y z
N MET A 1 1.23 13.23 -11.79
CA MET A 1 0.02 12.47 -12.12
C MET A 1 -1.07 13.45 -12.49
N TYR A 2 -2.08 12.96 -13.21
CA TYR A 2 -3.20 13.78 -13.68
C TYR A 2 -4.17 14.13 -12.54
N CYS A 3 -4.53 15.41 -12.44
CA CYS A 3 -5.56 15.90 -11.52
C CYS A 3 -6.94 15.86 -12.20
N PRO A 4 -7.93 15.14 -11.65
CA PRO A 4 -9.24 14.98 -12.28
C PRO A 4 -10.13 16.24 -12.22
N ILE A 5 -9.70 17.29 -11.51
CA ILE A 5 -10.50 18.51 -11.30
C ILE A 5 -10.05 19.63 -12.23
N CYS A 6 -8.74 19.91 -12.28
CA CYS A 6 -8.21 20.94 -13.16
C CYS A 6 -7.67 20.38 -14.48
N PHE A 7 -7.86 19.08 -14.73
CA PHE A 7 -7.51 18.40 -15.97
C PHE A 7 -6.06 18.62 -16.41
N ASN A 8 -5.12 18.63 -15.46
CA ASN A 8 -3.70 18.94 -15.68
C ASN A 8 -2.78 18.05 -14.82
N ASP A 9 -1.50 17.93 -15.18
CA ASP A 9 -0.49 17.07 -14.53
C ASP A 9 0.09 17.68 -13.23
N THR A 10 -0.81 18.12 -12.37
CA THR A 10 -0.48 18.85 -11.14
C THR A 10 -0.68 18.02 -9.88
N LEU A 11 -1.06 16.74 -10.00
CA LEU A 11 -1.32 15.88 -8.85
C LEU A 11 -0.04 15.18 -8.39
N LYS A 12 0.26 15.31 -7.09
CA LYS A 12 1.41 14.71 -6.42
C LYS A 12 1.00 14.09 -5.09
N ILE A 13 1.69 13.05 -4.67
CA ILE A 13 1.53 12.50 -3.32
C ILE A 13 1.96 13.54 -2.28
N ALA A 14 1.22 13.67 -1.18
CA ALA A 14 1.61 14.51 -0.07
C ALA A 14 2.88 13.96 0.58
N SER A 15 3.69 14.84 1.19
CA SER A 15 4.93 14.42 1.88
C SER A 15 4.68 13.48 3.04
N SER A 16 3.50 13.53 3.65
CA SER A 16 3.08 12.62 4.69
C SER A 16 1.62 12.25 4.50
N GLY A 17 1.25 11.07 4.99
CA GLY A 17 -0.09 10.53 4.81
C GLY A 17 -0.22 9.09 5.28
N VAL A 18 -1.26 8.42 4.82
CA VAL A 18 -1.59 7.04 5.14
C VAL A 18 -1.55 6.20 3.89
N VAL A 19 -0.86 5.07 3.95
CA VAL A 19 -1.00 3.98 2.99
C VAL A 19 -1.98 2.96 3.55
N LYS A 20 -3.02 2.63 2.78
CA LYS A 20 -3.92 1.50 3.03
C LYS A 20 -3.61 0.36 2.08
N MET A 21 -3.44 -0.83 2.64
CA MET A 21 -3.18 -2.06 1.90
C MET A 21 -4.42 -2.95 1.85
N THR A 22 -4.60 -3.62 0.72
CA THR A 22 -5.61 -4.67 0.54
C THR A 22 -4.95 -5.91 -0.07
N PHE A 23 -5.42 -7.09 0.32
CA PHE A 23 -4.93 -8.39 -0.11
C PHE A 23 -6.13 -9.21 -0.59
N ASN A 24 -6.16 -9.60 -1.86
CA ASN A 24 -7.33 -10.21 -2.52
C ASN A 24 -8.62 -9.40 -2.31
N GLY A 25 -8.52 -8.06 -2.35
CA GLY A 25 -9.65 -7.15 -2.09
C GLY A 25 -10.10 -7.06 -0.63
N LYS A 26 -9.50 -7.85 0.27
CA LYS A 26 -9.78 -7.82 1.71
C LYS A 26 -8.77 -6.92 2.43
N ALA A 27 -9.20 -6.27 3.50
CA ALA A 27 -8.32 -5.47 4.34
C ALA A 27 -8.77 -5.60 5.80
N LYS A 28 -7.81 -5.68 6.70
CA LYS A 28 -8.04 -5.52 8.14
C LYS A 28 -8.04 -4.02 8.47
N SER A 29 -8.64 -3.63 9.59
CA SER A 29 -8.53 -2.25 10.10
C SER A 29 -7.08 -1.81 10.31
N THR A 30 -6.18 -2.76 10.61
CA THR A 30 -4.74 -2.51 10.78
C THR A 30 -3.95 -2.65 9.48
N SER A 31 -4.59 -2.87 8.32
CA SER A 31 -3.91 -2.95 7.02
C SER A 31 -3.54 -1.57 6.49
N GLN A 32 -2.89 -0.74 7.32
CA GLN A 32 -2.48 0.61 6.98
C GLN A 32 -1.26 1.06 7.80
N PHE A 33 -0.47 1.97 7.25
CA PHE A 33 0.61 2.64 7.96
C PHE A 33 0.76 4.10 7.55
N PHE A 34 1.33 4.90 8.45
CA PHE A 34 1.65 6.30 8.18
C PHE A 34 3.04 6.42 7.57
N TYR A 35 3.17 7.24 6.54
CA TYR A 35 4.45 7.57 5.92
C TYR A 35 4.75 9.06 6.06
N ASP A 36 6.02 9.39 6.13
CA ASP A 36 6.53 10.76 6.03
C ASP A 36 7.81 10.77 5.19
N LEU A 37 7.68 11.11 3.90
CA LEU A 37 8.77 11.13 2.92
C LEU A 37 9.87 12.15 3.25
N LYS A 38 9.68 13.05 4.21
CA LYS A 38 10.73 13.98 4.64
C LYS A 38 11.62 13.40 5.73
N HIS A 39 11.10 12.47 6.53
CA HIS A 39 11.78 11.95 7.72
C HIS A 39 12.06 10.45 7.64
N ASP A 40 11.15 9.68 7.05
CA ASP A 40 11.30 8.24 6.86
C ASP A 40 12.40 7.97 5.83
N GLN A 41 13.39 7.18 6.22
CA GLN A 41 14.32 6.56 5.29
C GLN A 41 13.68 5.32 4.67
N GLU A 42 14.25 4.81 3.57
CA GLU A 42 13.76 3.61 2.89
C GLU A 42 13.60 2.41 3.85
N LYS A 43 14.55 2.24 4.78
CA LYS A 43 14.50 1.22 5.83
C LYS A 43 13.27 1.36 6.75
N ASP A 44 12.86 2.59 7.06
CA ASP A 44 11.76 2.86 7.99
C ASP A 44 10.43 2.56 7.31
N VAL A 45 10.31 2.93 6.03
CA VAL A 45 9.17 2.55 5.18
C VAL A 45 9.09 1.03 5.05
N LEU A 46 10.22 0.35 4.83
CA LEU A 46 10.26 -1.11 4.73
C LEU A 46 9.81 -1.78 6.03
N LEU A 47 10.26 -1.31 7.19
CA LEU A 47 9.84 -1.84 8.49
C LEU A 47 8.34 -1.67 8.71
N LYS A 48 7.78 -0.52 8.34
CA LYS A 48 6.33 -0.27 8.42
C LYS A 48 5.56 -1.19 7.47
N LEU A 49 6.03 -1.36 6.24
CA LEU A 49 5.46 -2.26 5.24
C LEU A 49 5.45 -3.72 5.72
N ASP A 50 6.61 -4.20 6.19
CA ASP A 50 6.78 -5.55 6.74
C ASP A 50 5.82 -5.80 7.91
N LYS A 51 5.67 -4.82 8.81
CA LYS A 51 4.74 -4.91 9.93
C LYS A 51 3.30 -5.08 9.47
N VAL A 52 2.84 -4.27 8.52
CA VAL A 52 1.45 -4.33 8.01
C VAL A 52 1.16 -5.65 7.30
N ILE A 53 2.11 -6.13 6.49
CA ILE A 53 1.99 -7.41 5.80
C ILE A 53 2.01 -8.55 6.83
N ALA A 54 2.93 -8.54 7.79
CA ALA A 54 2.98 -9.55 8.85
C ALA A 54 1.68 -9.59 9.66
N ASP A 55 1.15 -8.44 10.07
CA ASP A 55 -0.10 -8.34 10.82
C ASP A 55 -1.30 -8.91 10.03
N TYR A 56 -1.34 -8.67 8.71
CA TYR A 56 -2.34 -9.28 7.86
C TYR A 56 -2.14 -10.79 7.72
N PHE A 57 -0.91 -11.26 7.52
CA PHE A 57 -0.61 -12.68 7.36
C PHE A 57 -0.90 -13.48 8.65
N ILE A 58 -0.57 -12.93 9.82
CA ILE A 58 -0.94 -13.52 11.12
C ILE A 58 -2.47 -13.64 11.21
N TYR A 59 -3.19 -12.57 10.91
CA TYR A 59 -4.65 -12.59 10.89
C TYR A 59 -5.20 -13.62 9.90
N TYR A 60 -4.68 -13.64 8.67
CA TYR A 60 -5.13 -14.54 7.61
C TYR A 60 -4.80 -16.00 7.91
N SER A 61 -3.72 -16.26 8.66
CA SER A 61 -3.32 -17.61 9.07
C SER A 61 -4.34 -18.27 10.03
N SER A 62 -5.24 -17.49 10.64
CA SER A 62 -6.30 -18.02 11.51
C SER A 62 -7.51 -18.59 10.73
N PHE A 63 -7.57 -18.38 9.41
CA PHE A 63 -8.67 -18.87 8.58
C PHE A 63 -8.43 -20.33 8.19
N GLN A 64 -9.50 -21.14 8.16
CA GLN A 64 -9.43 -22.55 7.74
C GLN A 64 -9.16 -22.69 6.24
N ASN A 65 -9.76 -21.81 5.42
CA ASN A 65 -9.60 -21.81 3.97
C ASN A 65 -8.74 -20.60 3.57
N GLN A 66 -7.45 -20.87 3.33
CA GLN A 66 -6.48 -19.87 2.90
C GLN A 66 -6.25 -20.00 1.40
N ASP A 67 -6.90 -19.13 0.64
CA ASP A 67 -6.58 -18.97 -0.77
C ASP A 67 -5.22 -18.30 -0.91
N PRO A 68 -4.46 -18.61 -1.98
CA PRO A 68 -3.24 -17.88 -2.28
C PRO A 68 -3.51 -16.38 -2.42
N ILE A 69 -2.58 -15.56 -1.92
CA ILE A 69 -2.65 -14.11 -2.15
C ILE A 69 -2.25 -13.87 -3.61
N GLU A 70 -3.20 -13.38 -4.40
CA GLU A 70 -3.06 -13.13 -5.84
C GLU A 70 -2.91 -11.64 -6.15
N THR A 71 -3.62 -10.78 -5.42
CA THR A 71 -3.60 -9.33 -5.67
C THR A 71 -3.29 -8.58 -4.39
N VAL A 72 -2.33 -7.66 -4.45
CA VAL A 72 -2.03 -6.74 -3.35
C VAL A 72 -2.08 -5.33 -3.89
N GLU A 73 -2.92 -4.50 -3.28
CA GLU A 73 -3.04 -3.09 -3.64
C GLU A 73 -2.55 -2.25 -2.46
N ALA A 74 -1.87 -1.14 -2.77
CA ALA A 74 -1.54 -0.11 -1.79
C ALA A 74 -2.03 1.22 -2.32
N THR A 75 -2.89 1.88 -1.54
CA THR A 75 -3.54 3.12 -1.96
C THR A 75 -3.47 4.19 -0.89
N SER A 76 -3.54 5.45 -1.31
CA SER A 76 -3.68 6.60 -0.41
C SER A 76 -4.68 7.59 -0.97
N ILE A 77 -5.28 8.38 -0.07
CA ILE A 77 -6.09 9.55 -0.41
C ILE A 77 -5.29 10.85 -0.24
N ASP A 78 -4.06 10.77 0.29
CA ASP A 78 -3.22 11.92 0.64
C ASP A 78 -2.49 12.45 -0.60
N PHE A 79 -3.27 12.91 -1.57
CA PHE A 79 -2.79 13.54 -2.79
C PHE A 79 -3.09 15.04 -2.78
N LYS A 80 -2.13 15.84 -3.22
CA LYS A 80 -2.25 17.29 -3.31
C LYS A 80 -2.13 17.72 -4.77
N CYS A 81 -3.07 18.56 -5.19
CA CYS A 81 -2.99 19.26 -6.47
C CYS A 81 -2.20 20.56 -6.28
N LEU A 82 -1.22 20.83 -7.14
CA LEU A 82 -0.47 22.11 -7.11
C LEU A 82 -1.38 23.33 -7.33
N ASN A 83 -2.50 23.16 -8.04
CA ASN A 83 -3.52 24.19 -8.24
C ASN A 83 -4.51 24.28 -7.06
N LYS A 84 -4.24 23.61 -5.93
CA LYS A 84 -5.05 23.60 -4.71
C LYS A 84 -6.49 23.10 -4.90
N CYS A 85 -6.73 22.26 -5.90
CA CYS A 85 -8.02 21.61 -6.09
C CYS A 85 -8.36 20.70 -4.88
N VAL A 86 -9.62 20.72 -4.46
CA VAL A 86 -10.12 19.84 -3.39
C VAL A 86 -10.39 18.45 -3.96
N ILE A 87 -9.48 17.50 -3.73
CA ILE A 87 -9.63 16.13 -4.20
C ILE A 87 -10.59 15.37 -3.28
N ASN A 88 -11.62 14.73 -3.87
CA ASN A 88 -12.57 13.92 -3.11
C ASN A 88 -11.86 12.73 -2.45
N VAL A 89 -12.21 12.43 -1.19
CA VAL A 89 -11.73 11.27 -0.42
C VAL A 89 -12.04 9.92 -1.09
N SER A 90 -13.01 9.87 -2.01
CA SER A 90 -13.28 8.68 -2.83
C SER A 90 -12.18 8.39 -3.85
N HIS A 91 -11.36 9.38 -4.20
CA HIS A 91 -10.21 9.21 -5.09
C HIS A 91 -9.00 8.67 -4.32
N LYS A 92 -9.02 7.35 -4.09
CA LYS A 92 -7.82 6.60 -3.69
C LYS A 92 -6.95 6.33 -4.91
N MET A 93 -5.64 6.52 -4.81
CA MET A 93 -4.70 6.24 -5.89
C MET A 93 -3.59 5.30 -5.45
N ASN A 94 -3.02 4.57 -6.40
CA ASN A 94 -1.91 3.65 -6.18
C ASN A 94 -0.67 4.43 -5.67
N VAL A 95 -0.01 3.89 -4.64
CA VAL A 95 1.22 4.46 -4.06
C VAL A 95 2.47 3.59 -4.25
N ILE A 96 2.33 2.43 -4.89
CA ILE A 96 3.46 1.58 -5.29
C ILE A 96 4.28 2.34 -6.35
N GLY A 97 5.57 2.52 -6.10
CA GLY A 97 6.47 3.36 -6.88
C GLY A 97 6.50 4.83 -6.44
N LEU A 98 5.65 5.24 -5.49
CA LEU A 98 5.64 6.60 -4.94
C LEU A 98 6.11 6.65 -3.48
N VAL A 99 5.66 5.71 -2.64
CA VAL A 99 6.06 5.61 -1.22
C VAL A 99 7.10 4.52 -1.01
N PHE A 100 6.96 3.40 -1.70
CA PHE A 100 7.90 2.28 -1.70
C PHE A 100 7.91 1.62 -3.07
N THR A 101 8.99 0.94 -3.41
CA THR A 101 9.14 0.31 -4.72
C THR A 101 8.35 -1.00 -4.82
N LYS A 102 8.07 -1.43 -6.05
CA LYS A 102 7.44 -2.73 -6.31
C LYS A 102 8.30 -3.90 -5.81
N THR A 103 9.63 -3.78 -5.90
CA THR A 103 10.57 -4.78 -5.41
C THR A 103 10.50 -4.91 -3.89
N MET A 104 10.51 -3.80 -3.14
CA MET A 104 10.33 -3.81 -1.68
C MET A 104 9.06 -4.55 -1.25
N LEU A 105 7.95 -4.32 -1.96
CA LEU A 105 6.68 -5.01 -1.71
C LEU A 105 6.79 -6.52 -1.97
N ILE A 106 7.31 -6.92 -3.12
CA ILE A 106 7.45 -8.34 -3.50
C ILE A 106 8.36 -9.06 -2.50
N ASP A 107 9.49 -8.47 -2.14
CA ASP A 107 10.45 -9.07 -1.21
C ASP A 107 9.82 -9.23 0.17
N SER A 108 9.09 -8.23 0.65
CA SER A 108 8.34 -8.31 1.91
C SER A 108 7.29 -9.41 1.89
N LEU A 109 6.46 -9.47 0.84
CA LEU A 109 5.44 -10.51 0.67
C LEU A 109 6.06 -11.91 0.66
N ASN A 110 7.15 -12.10 -0.09
CA ASN A 110 7.85 -13.39 -0.16
C ASN A 110 8.41 -13.81 1.21
N ARG A 111 9.05 -12.90 1.95
CA ARG A 111 9.52 -13.18 3.31
C ARG A 111 8.38 -13.62 4.23
N MET A 112 7.26 -12.90 4.21
CA MET A 112 6.12 -13.20 5.09
C MET A 112 5.36 -14.46 4.65
N SER A 113 5.31 -14.74 3.34
CA SER A 113 4.75 -15.97 2.78
C SER A 113 5.46 -17.20 3.31
N VAL A 114 6.79 -17.22 3.25
CA VAL A 114 7.59 -18.32 3.81
C VAL A 114 7.39 -18.44 5.32
N LYS A 115 7.44 -17.31 6.03
CA LYS A 115 7.34 -17.27 7.49
C LYS A 115 6.00 -17.79 8.03
N TYR A 116 4.89 -17.39 7.40
CA TYR A 116 3.53 -17.72 7.84
C TYR A 116 2.87 -18.83 7.03
N LYS A 117 3.60 -19.45 6.09
CA LYS A 117 3.14 -20.55 5.21
C LYS A 117 1.89 -20.20 4.39
N ILE A 118 1.75 -18.93 3.99
CA ILE A 118 0.64 -18.45 3.15
C ILE A 118 1.12 -18.42 1.70
N PRO A 119 0.50 -19.17 0.77
CA PRO A 119 0.95 -19.23 -0.62
C PRO A 119 0.71 -17.90 -1.35
N LEU A 120 1.63 -17.55 -2.26
CA LEU A 120 1.49 -16.39 -3.15
C LEU A 120 1.32 -16.85 -4.59
N LYS A 121 0.38 -16.23 -5.32
CA LYS A 121 0.18 -16.38 -6.76
C LYS A 121 -0.02 -15.01 -7.40
N LEU A 122 0.93 -14.12 -7.17
CA LEU A 122 0.80 -12.70 -7.49
C LEU A 122 0.52 -12.47 -8.99
N LYS A 123 -0.61 -11.84 -9.27
CA LYS A 123 -1.01 -11.35 -10.60
C LYS A 123 -0.82 -9.85 -10.62
N PHE A 124 0.38 -9.41 -11.02
CA PHE A 124 0.60 -7.99 -11.28
C PHE A 124 -0.05 -7.65 -12.63
N LYS A 125 -1.08 -6.80 -12.60
CA LYS A 125 -1.56 -6.09 -13.78
C LYS A 125 -0.66 -4.88 -14.06
#